data_AF-A0A0G0QRJ7-F1
#
_entry.id   AF-A0A0G0QRJ7-F1
#
_cell.length_a   1.000
_cell.length_b   1.000
_cell.length_c   1.000
_cell.angle_alpha   90.00
_cell.angle_beta   90.00
_cell.angle_gamma   90.00
#
_symmetry.space_group_name_H-M   'P 1'
#
loop_
_entity.id
_entity.type
_entity.pdbx_description
1 polymer ?
#
loop_
_entity_poly.entity_id
_entity_poly.type
_entity_poly.pdbx_seq_one_letter_code
_entity_poly.pdbx_strand_id
1 'polypeptide(L)'
;MKAKKENKLKILVEQMPDETQEQYAAFLAYCSMINRSIREVSKRWAEIGRELGEQNSKYRLGKQPSAKTLFKWSKKYSWVRRVQIWDEEKKKLMTLEFQRTESQRSVKVSRLFEKISTHLLQQVNRDRAITVDEFKKAWEMFRTESGLSTGNTEIRHTINEDEQTPPTPQDEEFGKKLDELEKQHYDE
;
A
#
# COMPACT_ATOMS: atom_id res chain seq x y z
N MET A 1 16.10 -16.57 -29.20
CA MET A 1 16.13 -15.60 -28.07
C MET A 1 16.13 -16.39 -26.78
N LYS A 2 17.21 -16.32 -25.99
CA LYS A 2 17.31 -17.04 -24.71
C LYS A 2 16.32 -16.42 -23.73
N ALA A 3 15.35 -17.22 -23.27
CA ALA A 3 14.46 -16.84 -22.19
C ALA A 3 15.31 -16.37 -21.01
N LYS A 4 15.20 -15.07 -20.71
CA LYS A 4 15.82 -14.44 -19.55
C LYS A 4 15.27 -15.21 -18.36
N LYS A 5 16.11 -16.03 -17.72
CA LYS A 5 15.78 -16.76 -16.49
C LYS A 5 15.10 -15.74 -15.57
N GLU A 6 13.79 -15.88 -15.40
CA GLU A 6 13.07 -15.17 -14.36
C GLU A 6 13.80 -15.55 -13.08
N ASN A 7 14.56 -14.59 -12.57
CA ASN A 7 15.18 -14.71 -11.27
C ASN A 7 13.98 -14.78 -10.34
N LYS A 8 13.55 -16.01 -9.99
CA LYS A 8 12.59 -16.22 -8.91
C LYS A 8 13.14 -15.39 -7.77
N LEU A 9 12.44 -14.32 -7.44
CA LEU A 9 12.70 -13.49 -6.27
C LEU A 9 12.65 -14.47 -5.10
N LYS A 10 13.85 -14.95 -4.73
CA LYS A 10 14.04 -16.08 -3.85
C LYS A 10 13.93 -15.45 -2.47
N ILE A 11 12.69 -15.42 -1.99
CA ILE A 11 12.26 -14.76 -0.75
C ILE A 11 13.34 -15.02 0.31
N LEU A 12 14.10 -13.97 0.62
CA LEU A 12 15.29 -13.94 1.49
C LEU A 12 14.94 -14.06 2.99
N VAL A 13 13.85 -14.76 3.28
CA VAL A 13 13.50 -15.26 4.60
C VAL A 13 13.65 -16.78 4.56
N GLU A 14 14.77 -17.25 4.01
CA GLU A 14 15.20 -18.64 4.21
C GLU A 14 16.01 -18.69 5.51
N GLN A 15 15.83 -19.75 6.28
CA GLN A 15 16.64 -20.06 7.45
C GLN A 15 18.10 -20.17 7.01
N MET A 16 19.01 -19.47 7.68
CA MET A 16 20.44 -19.59 7.35
C MET A 16 20.94 -21.00 7.70
N PRO A 17 21.93 -21.55 6.97
CA PRO A 17 22.40 -22.93 7.17
C PRO A 17 22.86 -23.24 8.61
N ASP A 18 23.35 -22.24 9.34
CA ASP A 18 23.82 -22.34 10.72
C ASP A 18 22.84 -21.77 11.76
N GLU A 19 21.68 -21.30 11.32
CA GLU A 19 20.63 -20.74 12.18
C GLU A 19 19.75 -21.88 12.70
N THR A 20 19.66 -22.03 14.02
CA THR A 20 18.75 -23.01 14.62
C THR A 20 17.28 -22.60 14.39
N GLN A 21 16.34 -23.55 14.53
CA GLN A 21 14.91 -23.24 14.38
C GLN A 21 14.43 -22.17 15.36
N GLU A 22 14.93 -22.17 16.60
CA GLU A 22 14.59 -21.14 17.59
C GLU A 22 15.09 -19.75 17.19
N GLN A 23 16.32 -19.67 16.67
CA GLN A 23 16.90 -18.41 16.18
C GLN A 23 16.14 -17.88 14.98
N TYR A 24 15.76 -18.77 14.06
CA TYR A 24 14.99 -18.42 12.88
C TYR A 24 13.56 -18.00 13.23
N ALA A 25 12.90 -18.67 14.16
CA ALA A 25 11.60 -18.26 14.67
C ALA A 25 11.65 -16.89 15.36
N ALA A 26 12.72 -16.62 16.12
CA ALA A 26 12.96 -15.30 16.69
C ALA A 26 13.12 -14.21 15.63
N PHE A 27 13.80 -14.55 14.53
CA PHE A 27 13.94 -13.67 13.37
C PHE A 27 12.59 -13.41 12.67
N LEU A 28 11.77 -14.44 12.46
CA LEU A 28 10.42 -14.31 11.90
C LEU A 28 9.53 -13.41 12.76
N ALA A 29 9.58 -13.57 14.08
CA ALA A 29 8.86 -12.70 15.01
C ALA A 29 9.37 -11.26 14.96
N TYR A 30 10.68 -11.05 14.82
CA TYR A 30 11.25 -9.73 14.62
C TYR A 30 10.75 -9.09 13.31
N CYS A 31 10.56 -9.90 12.27
CA CYS A 31 10.07 -9.48 10.96
C CYS A 31 8.58 -9.08 10.96
N SER A 32 7.74 -9.77 11.74
CA SER A 32 6.28 -9.54 11.77
C SER A 32 5.87 -8.27 12.51
N MET A 33 6.75 -7.70 13.32
CA MET A 33 6.48 -6.48 14.09
C MET A 33 6.56 -5.23 13.22
N ILE A 34 5.58 -4.32 13.37
CA ILE A 34 5.61 -2.98 12.76
C ILE A 34 6.80 -2.18 13.33
N ASN A 35 6.89 -2.11 14.67
CA ASN A 35 8.00 -1.48 15.38
C ASN A 35 8.98 -2.56 15.85
N ARG A 36 9.99 -2.82 15.03
CA ARG A 36 10.92 -3.95 15.21
C ARG A 36 11.83 -3.73 16.42
N SER A 37 11.58 -4.47 17.49
CA SER A 37 12.30 -4.35 18.75
C SER A 37 12.70 -5.71 19.30
N ILE A 38 13.99 -5.87 19.58
CA ILE A 38 14.53 -7.10 20.20
C ILE A 38 13.91 -7.34 21.58
N ARG A 39 13.63 -6.26 22.34
CA ARG A 39 12.99 -6.38 23.65
C ARG A 39 11.56 -6.90 23.51
N GLU A 40 10.87 -6.47 22.47
CA GLU A 40 9.49 -6.88 22.21
C GLU A 40 9.40 -8.33 21.73
N VAL A 41 10.37 -8.79 20.92
CA VAL A 41 10.51 -10.21 20.57
C VAL A 41 10.65 -11.09 21.82
N SER A 42 11.43 -10.63 22.80
CA SER A 42 11.56 -11.35 24.08
C SER A 42 10.22 -11.38 24.83
N LYS A 43 9.52 -10.26 24.96
CA LYS A 43 8.23 -10.20 25.69
C LYS A 43 7.16 -11.09 25.06
N ARG A 44 7.05 -11.07 23.73
CA ARG A 44 6.04 -11.81 22.99
C ARG A 44 6.41 -13.27 22.74
N TRP A 45 7.54 -13.76 23.27
CA TRP A 45 8.06 -15.10 22.99
C TRP A 45 7.03 -16.22 23.24
N ALA A 46 6.25 -16.12 24.30
CA ALA A 46 5.21 -17.10 24.62
C ALA A 46 4.01 -17.03 23.67
N GLU A 47 3.68 -15.84 23.14
CA GLU A 47 2.64 -15.66 22.11
C GLU A 47 3.12 -16.23 20.78
N ILE A 48 4.35 -15.89 20.38
CA ILE A 48 5.01 -16.41 19.19
C ILE A 48 5.10 -17.94 19.25
N GLY A 49 5.41 -18.51 20.42
CA GLY A 49 5.39 -19.95 20.69
C GLY A 49 4.04 -20.60 20.44
N ARG A 50 2.95 -19.92 20.83
CA ARG A 50 1.58 -20.40 20.61
C ARG A 50 1.18 -20.28 19.13
N GLU A 51 1.39 -19.12 18.51
CA GLU A 51 1.06 -18.86 17.11
C GLU A 51 1.78 -19.83 16.15
N LEU A 52 3.09 -20.06 16.35
CA LEU A 52 3.85 -21.00 15.54
C LEU A 52 3.51 -22.45 15.85
N GLY A 53 3.18 -22.78 17.10
CA GLY A 53 2.74 -24.12 17.51
C GLY A 53 1.39 -24.51 16.92
N GLU A 54 0.47 -23.54 16.80
CA GLU A 54 -0.83 -23.69 16.14
C GLU A 54 -0.69 -23.88 14.62
N GLN A 55 0.26 -23.18 13.98
CA GLN A 55 0.52 -23.31 12.55
C GLN A 55 1.38 -24.53 12.17
N ASN A 56 2.26 -25.00 13.06
CA ASN A 56 3.10 -26.17 12.83
C ASN A 56 3.57 -26.78 14.16
N SER A 57 3.14 -28.00 14.45
CA SER A 57 3.47 -28.74 15.68
C SER A 57 4.97 -29.02 15.92
N LYS A 58 5.81 -28.79 14.90
CA LYS A 58 7.27 -28.91 14.98
C LYS A 58 7.97 -27.70 15.62
N TYR A 59 7.33 -26.53 15.65
CA TYR A 59 7.93 -25.33 16.24
C TYR A 59 7.56 -25.22 17.71
N ARG A 60 8.11 -26.10 18.55
CA ARG A 60 8.10 -25.88 20.00
C ARG A 60 9.19 -24.89 20.34
N LEU A 61 8.82 -23.62 20.46
CA LEU A 61 9.75 -22.62 20.97
C LEU A 61 10.15 -22.99 22.39
N GLY A 62 11.44 -23.24 22.60
CA GLY A 62 12.01 -23.60 23.89
C GLY A 62 11.95 -22.45 24.89
N LYS A 63 12.84 -22.47 25.89
CA LYS A 63 12.89 -21.43 26.92
C LYS A 63 13.07 -20.04 26.29
N GLN A 64 12.36 -19.07 26.85
CA GLN A 64 12.44 -17.68 26.42
C GLN A 64 13.90 -17.18 26.43
N PRO A 65 14.43 -16.74 25.28
CA PRO A 65 15.77 -16.19 25.21
C PRO A 65 15.81 -14.81 25.88
N SER A 66 16.89 -14.57 26.62
CA SER A 66 17.14 -13.27 27.21
C SER A 66 17.36 -12.20 26.11
N ALA A 67 17.09 -10.93 26.44
CA ALA A 67 17.36 -9.82 25.52
C ALA A 67 18.83 -9.77 25.05
N LYS A 68 19.79 -10.15 25.90
CA LYS A 68 21.21 -10.24 25.54
C LYS A 68 21.46 -11.34 24.49
N THR A 69 20.80 -12.48 24.62
CA THR A 69 20.88 -13.60 23.67
C THR A 69 20.32 -13.20 22.32
N LEU A 70 19.14 -12.59 22.29
CA LEU A 70 18.52 -12.08 21.05
C LEU A 70 19.38 -11.00 20.38
N PHE A 71 20.02 -10.12 21.15
CA PHE A 71 20.97 -9.15 20.60
C PHE A 71 22.17 -9.83 19.93
N LYS A 72 22.72 -10.88 20.54
CA LYS A 72 23.80 -11.66 19.93
C LYS A 72 23.35 -12.31 18.62
N TRP A 73 22.16 -12.90 18.58
CA TRP A 73 21.61 -13.52 17.37
C TRP A 73 21.35 -12.49 16.27
N SER A 74 20.70 -11.38 16.62
CA SER A 74 20.45 -10.27 15.70
C SER A 74 21.71 -9.74 15.05
N LYS A 75 22.79 -9.59 15.85
CA LYS A 75 24.11 -9.19 15.32
C LYS A 75 24.75 -10.28 14.48
N LYS A 76 24.77 -11.53 14.96
CA LYS A 76 25.39 -12.68 14.25
C LYS A 76 24.76 -12.89 12.87
N TYR A 77 23.44 -12.87 12.80
CA TYR A 77 22.68 -13.13 11.57
C TYR A 77 22.21 -11.87 10.86
N SER A 78 22.72 -10.69 11.25
CA SER A 78 22.43 -9.40 10.59
C SER A 78 20.94 -9.14 10.35
N TRP A 79 20.10 -9.35 11.36
CA TRP A 79 18.63 -9.29 11.22
C TRP A 79 18.14 -7.97 10.60
N VAL A 80 18.69 -6.84 11.02
CA VAL A 80 18.32 -5.51 10.49
C VAL A 80 18.55 -5.45 8.98
N ARG A 81 19.70 -5.91 8.51
CA ARG A 81 20.05 -5.90 7.07
C ARG A 81 19.19 -6.87 6.27
N ARG A 82 18.94 -8.07 6.79
CA ARG A 82 18.07 -9.07 6.15
C ARG A 82 16.65 -8.50 5.95
N VAL A 83 16.12 -7.87 7.00
CA VAL A 83 14.79 -7.25 6.96
C VAL A 83 14.72 -6.09 5.99
N GLN A 84 15.72 -5.21 5.96
CA GLN A 84 15.74 -4.09 5.01
C GLN A 84 15.65 -4.58 3.55
N ILE A 85 16.45 -5.59 3.21
CA ILE A 85 16.41 -6.18 1.86
C ILE A 85 15.03 -6.79 1.58
N TRP A 86 14.45 -7.49 2.56
CA TRP A 86 13.11 -8.06 2.44
C TRP A 86 12.02 -6.99 2.26
N ASP A 87 12.06 -5.89 3.01
CA ASP A 87 11.11 -4.77 2.89
C ASP A 87 11.22 -4.12 1.51
N GLU A 88 12.43 -3.91 1.00
CA GLU A 88 12.66 -3.37 -0.35
C GLU A 88 12.10 -4.28 -1.44
N GLU A 89 12.30 -5.60 -1.30
CA GLU A 89 11.78 -6.60 -2.24
C GLU A 89 10.25 -6.65 -2.19
N LYS A 90 9.67 -6.64 -0.98
CA LYS A 90 8.23 -6.60 -0.77
C LYS A 90 7.60 -5.33 -1.36
N LYS A 91 8.26 -4.18 -1.18
CA LYS A 91 7.83 -2.91 -1.78
C LYS A 91 7.86 -2.97 -3.31
N LYS A 92 8.92 -3.54 -3.89
CA LYS A 92 9.02 -3.74 -5.35
C LYS A 92 7.90 -4.64 -5.87
N LEU A 93 7.64 -5.77 -5.19
CA LEU A 93 6.57 -6.69 -5.55
C LEU A 93 5.19 -6.03 -5.46
N MET A 94 4.88 -5.35 -4.36
CA MET A 94 3.63 -4.60 -4.22
C MET A 94 3.48 -3.54 -5.30
N THR A 95 4.56 -2.84 -5.64
CA THR A 95 4.55 -1.84 -6.72
C THR A 95 4.23 -2.47 -8.08
N LEU A 96 4.82 -3.63 -8.38
CA LEU A 96 4.56 -4.37 -9.62
C LEU A 96 3.12 -4.90 -9.68
N GLU A 97 2.60 -5.45 -8.57
CA GLU A 97 1.21 -5.92 -8.48
C GLU A 97 0.22 -4.77 -8.61
N PHE A 98 0.51 -3.62 -7.99
CA PHE A 98 -0.26 -2.40 -8.14
C PHE A 98 -0.27 -1.94 -9.60
N GLN A 99 0.90 -1.82 -10.25
CA GLN A 99 1.01 -1.44 -11.66
C GLN A 99 0.26 -2.41 -12.58
N ARG A 100 0.30 -3.72 -12.30
CA ARG A 100 -0.45 -4.73 -13.04
C ARG A 100 -1.96 -4.54 -12.87
N THR A 101 -2.41 -4.30 -11.64
CA THR A 101 -3.83 -4.07 -11.33
C THR A 101 -4.32 -2.80 -12.00
N GLU A 102 -3.55 -1.72 -11.95
CA GLU A 102 -3.83 -0.46 -12.63
C GLU A 102 -3.88 -0.63 -14.15
N SER A 103 -2.94 -1.36 -14.73
CA SER A 103 -2.96 -1.69 -16.16
C SER A 103 -4.22 -2.46 -16.54
N GLN A 104 -4.63 -3.44 -15.73
CA GLN A 104 -5.86 -4.20 -15.94
C GLN A 104 -7.12 -3.32 -15.80
N ARG A 105 -7.13 -2.41 -14.82
CA ARG A 105 -8.21 -1.41 -14.64
C ARG A 105 -8.32 -0.53 -15.87
N SER A 106 -7.22 0.05 -16.32
CA SER A 106 -7.16 0.90 -17.53
C SER A 106 -7.67 0.18 -18.78
N VAL A 107 -7.29 -1.08 -18.99
CA VAL A 107 -7.80 -1.90 -20.11
C VAL A 107 -9.31 -2.13 -20.00
N LYS A 108 -9.84 -2.41 -18.80
CA LYS A 108 -11.28 -2.60 -18.59
C LYS A 108 -12.07 -1.32 -18.87
N VAL A 109 -11.59 -0.19 -18.34
CA VAL A 109 -12.19 1.14 -18.55
C VAL A 109 -12.20 1.50 -20.04
N SER A 110 -11.09 1.27 -20.74
CA SER A 110 -10.98 1.51 -22.19
C SER A 110 -11.96 0.65 -23.00
N ARG A 111 -12.07 -0.65 -22.68
CA ARG A 111 -13.03 -1.56 -23.33
C ARG A 111 -14.48 -1.18 -23.06
N LEU A 112 -14.80 -0.70 -21.86
CA LEU A 112 -16.13 -0.22 -21.53
C LEU A 112 -16.48 1.01 -22.36
N PHE A 113 -15.56 1.98 -22.44
CA PHE A 113 -15.74 3.17 -23.26
C PHE A 113 -15.90 2.84 -24.75
N GLU A 114 -15.10 1.91 -25.28
CA GLU A 114 -15.22 1.43 -26.66
C GLU A 114 -16.60 0.84 -26.94
N LYS A 115 -17.13 0.01 -26.02
CA LYS A 115 -18.49 -0.56 -26.15
C LYS A 115 -19.57 0.51 -26.16
N ILE A 116 -19.47 1.49 -25.26
CA ILE A 116 -20.42 2.62 -25.19
C ILE A 116 -20.35 3.43 -26.49
N SER A 117 -19.14 3.77 -26.95
CA SER A 117 -18.93 4.53 -28.18
C SER A 117 -19.45 3.79 -29.41
N THR A 118 -19.25 2.48 -29.49
CA THR A 118 -19.75 1.64 -30.59
C THR A 118 -21.27 1.57 -30.58
N HIS A 119 -21.89 1.43 -29.40
CA HIS A 119 -23.35 1.43 -29.27
C HIS A 119 -23.95 2.78 -29.70
N LEU A 120 -23.34 3.89 -29.28
CA LEU A 120 -23.73 5.21 -29.73
C LEU A 120 -23.58 5.33 -31.25
N LEU A 121 -22.44 4.96 -31.83
CA LEU A 121 -22.26 4.98 -33.29
C LEU A 121 -23.33 4.16 -34.04
N GLN A 122 -23.71 2.99 -33.52
CA GLN A 122 -24.78 2.16 -34.09
C GLN A 122 -26.15 2.82 -34.01
N GLN A 123 -26.43 3.62 -32.98
CA GLN A 123 -27.68 4.38 -32.88
C GLN A 123 -27.73 5.52 -33.92
N VAL A 124 -26.62 6.21 -34.17
CA VAL A 124 -26.51 7.22 -35.23
C VAL A 124 -26.79 6.58 -36.60
N ASN A 125 -26.16 5.44 -36.87
CA ASN A 125 -26.32 4.72 -38.14
C ASN A 125 -27.73 4.15 -38.36
N ARG A 126 -28.59 4.18 -37.34
CA ARG A 126 -30.00 3.73 -37.39
C ARG A 126 -30.99 4.91 -37.38
N ASP A 127 -30.50 6.12 -37.68
CA ASP A 127 -31.26 7.39 -37.64
C ASP A 127 -31.95 7.65 -36.29
N ARG A 128 -31.43 7.09 -35.19
CA ARG A 128 -31.90 7.39 -33.85
C ARG A 128 -31.18 8.63 -33.33
N ALA A 129 -31.93 9.56 -32.75
CA ALA A 129 -31.36 10.74 -32.13
C ALA A 129 -30.47 10.33 -30.95
N ILE A 130 -29.21 10.70 -31.01
CA ILE A 130 -28.29 10.67 -29.87
C ILE A 130 -28.08 12.09 -29.44
N THR A 131 -28.17 12.33 -28.14
CA THR A 131 -27.91 13.65 -27.61
C THR A 131 -26.40 13.81 -27.46
N VAL A 132 -25.83 14.95 -27.89
CA VAL A 132 -24.40 15.28 -27.67
C VAL A 132 -23.99 15.10 -26.20
N ASP A 133 -24.94 15.29 -25.29
CA ASP A 133 -24.83 15.07 -23.84
C ASP A 133 -24.50 13.60 -23.46
N GLU A 134 -25.05 12.61 -24.16
CA GLU A 134 -24.81 11.19 -23.87
C GLU A 134 -23.38 10.77 -24.24
N PHE A 135 -22.88 11.27 -25.37
CA PHE A 135 -21.50 11.08 -25.78
C PHE A 135 -20.53 11.81 -24.84
N LYS A 136 -20.87 13.05 -24.44
CA LYS A 136 -20.09 13.84 -23.48
C LYS A 136 -19.98 13.15 -22.13
N LYS A 137 -21.08 12.64 -21.59
CA LYS A 137 -21.09 11.85 -20.33
C LYS A 137 -20.22 10.60 -20.43
N ALA A 138 -20.30 9.85 -21.53
CA ALA A 138 -19.45 8.68 -21.75
C ALA A 138 -17.96 9.04 -21.77
N TRP A 139 -17.61 10.16 -22.40
CA TRP A 139 -16.25 10.68 -22.45
C TRP A 139 -15.75 11.19 -21.08
N GLU A 140 -16.58 11.91 -20.32
CA GLU A 140 -16.24 12.40 -18.97
C GLU A 140 -16.06 11.26 -17.97
N MET A 141 -16.92 10.23 -18.03
CA MET A 141 -16.75 9.01 -17.23
C MET A 141 -15.44 8.31 -17.55
N PHE A 142 -15.11 8.12 -18.85
CA PHE A 142 -13.84 7.50 -19.24
C PHE A 142 -12.62 8.27 -18.74
N ARG A 143 -12.64 9.61 -18.82
CA ARG A 143 -11.54 10.45 -18.32
C ARG A 143 -11.40 10.35 -16.81
N THR A 144 -12.49 10.49 -16.07
CA THR A 144 -12.51 10.38 -14.60
C THR A 144 -11.97 9.03 -14.14
N GLU A 145 -12.48 7.94 -14.71
CA GLU A 145 -12.06 6.57 -14.36
C GLU A 145 -10.61 6.26 -14.78
N SER A 146 -10.08 6.98 -15.77
CA SER A 146 -8.69 6.90 -16.21
C SER A 146 -7.76 7.87 -15.47
N GLY A 147 -8.26 8.65 -14.50
CA GLY A 147 -7.48 9.66 -13.78
C GLY A 147 -7.07 10.87 -14.63
N LEU A 148 -7.75 11.11 -15.75
CA LEU A 148 -7.53 12.25 -16.63
C LEU A 148 -8.45 13.41 -16.22
N SER A 149 -7.88 14.63 -16.12
CA SER A 149 -8.66 15.85 -15.84
C SER A 149 -9.71 16.09 -16.93
N THR A 150 -10.94 16.48 -16.57
CA THR A 150 -12.01 16.83 -17.53
C THR A 150 -11.97 18.30 -17.95
N GLY A 151 -10.90 19.03 -17.62
CA GLY A 151 -10.66 20.41 -18.06
C GLY A 151 -11.13 21.48 -17.08
N ASN A 152 -12.11 21.19 -16.21
CA ASN A 152 -12.59 22.13 -15.18
C ASN A 152 -12.29 21.69 -13.75
N THR A 153 -11.79 20.47 -13.56
CA THR A 153 -11.41 19.98 -12.23
C THR A 153 -10.26 19.00 -12.41
N GLU A 154 -9.04 19.45 -12.16
CA GLU A 154 -7.97 18.52 -11.83
C GLU A 154 -8.34 17.91 -10.47
N ILE A 155 -8.79 16.66 -10.46
CA ILE A 155 -8.81 15.89 -9.20
C ILE A 155 -7.35 15.55 -8.90
N ARG A 156 -6.59 16.54 -8.40
CA ARG A 156 -5.26 16.31 -7.83
C ARG A 156 -5.48 15.59 -6.50
N HIS A 157 -5.29 14.27 -6.50
CA HIS A 157 -5.20 13.48 -5.26
C HIS A 157 -3.89 13.74 -4.46
N THR A 158 -3.23 14.87 -4.72
CA THR A 158 -1.97 15.28 -4.11
C THR A 158 -2.04 16.77 -3.84
N ILE A 159 -1.92 17.13 -2.55
CA ILE A 159 -1.77 18.52 -2.12
C ILE A 159 -0.44 19.01 -2.70
N ASN A 160 -0.48 20.08 -3.50
CA ASN A 160 0.74 20.71 -3.97
C ASN A 160 1.29 21.58 -2.83
N GLU A 161 2.29 21.08 -2.11
CA GLU A 161 2.89 21.81 -0.96
C GLU A 161 3.49 23.15 -1.38
N ASP A 162 3.90 23.31 -2.64
CA ASP A 162 4.48 24.54 -3.19
C ASP A 162 3.44 25.64 -3.44
N GLU A 163 2.13 25.31 -3.49
CA GLU A 163 1.02 26.26 -3.66
C GLU A 163 0.43 26.71 -2.31
N GLN A 164 0.94 26.19 -1.18
CA GLN A 164 0.50 26.58 0.16
C GLN A 164 1.17 27.91 0.56
N THR A 165 0.47 29.02 0.34
CA THR A 165 0.88 30.31 0.93
C THR A 165 0.43 30.40 2.39
N PRO A 166 1.25 30.96 3.30
CA PRO A 166 0.80 31.28 4.65
C PRO A 166 -0.48 32.13 4.60
N PRO A 167 -1.44 31.91 5.51
CA PRO A 167 -2.68 32.69 5.54
C PRO A 167 -2.37 34.18 5.65
N THR A 168 -3.13 34.99 4.92
CA THR A 168 -2.98 36.45 5.05
C THR A 168 -3.54 36.92 6.40
N PRO A 169 -3.16 38.11 6.91
CA PRO A 169 -3.66 38.60 8.19
C PRO A 169 -5.21 38.68 8.26
N GLN A 170 -5.87 38.86 7.11
CA GLN A 170 -7.33 38.86 7.01
C GLN A 170 -7.91 37.44 7.15
N ASP A 171 -7.22 36.43 6.61
CA ASP A 171 -7.60 35.03 6.73
C ASP A 171 -7.43 34.50 8.17
N GLU A 172 -6.41 34.99 8.88
CA GLU A 172 -6.20 34.67 10.31
C GLU A 172 -7.30 35.25 11.21
N GLU A 173 -7.73 36.49 10.96
CA GLU A 173 -8.85 37.10 11.68
C GLU A 173 -10.17 36.40 11.39
N PHE A 174 -10.37 35.97 10.14
CA PHE A 174 -11.55 35.19 9.75
C PHE A 174 -11.55 33.80 10.38
N GLY A 175 -10.38 33.13 10.40
CA GLY A 175 -10.21 31.84 11.07
C GLY A 175 -10.51 31.89 12.57
N LYS A 176 -10.03 32.93 13.26
CA LYS A 176 -10.36 33.14 14.69
C LYS A 176 -11.85 33.35 14.93
N LYS A 177 -12.53 34.08 14.05
CA LYS A 177 -13.98 34.27 14.14
C LYS A 177 -14.74 32.96 13.92
N LEU A 178 -14.27 32.11 13.01
CA LEU A 178 -14.85 30.79 12.80
C LEU A 178 -14.64 29.88 14.01
N ASP A 179 -13.44 29.85 14.59
CA ASP A 179 -13.14 29.07 15.80
C ASP A 179 -14.00 29.51 17.00
N GLU A 180 -14.24 30.81 17.14
CA GLU A 180 -15.13 31.36 18.19
C GLU A 180 -16.59 30.96 17.97
N LEU A 181 -17.05 30.96 16.71
CA LEU A 181 -18.40 30.54 16.33
C LEU A 181 -18.59 29.03 16.53
N GLU A 182 -17.57 28.24 16.20
CA GLU A 182 -17.58 26.79 16.38
C GLU A 182 -17.63 26.43 17.87
N LYS A 183 -16.83 27.08 18.71
CA LYS A 183 -16.92 26.94 20.17
C LYS A 183 -18.30 27.32 20.70
N GLN A 184 -18.86 28.44 20.25
CA GLN A 184 -20.21 28.85 20.65
C GLN A 184 -21.29 27.84 20.25
N HIS A 185 -21.12 27.13 19.13
CA HIS A 185 -22.08 26.14 18.66
C HIS A 185 -21.98 24.78 19.38
N TYR A 186 -20.81 24.42 19.89
CA TYR A 186 -20.56 23.16 20.58
C TYR A 186 -20.53 23.26 22.11
N ASP A 187 -20.46 24.48 22.66
CA ASP A 187 -20.58 24.75 24.11
C ASP A 187 -22.03 25.11 24.55
N GLU A 188 -23.02 24.98 23.65
CA GLU A 188 -24.48 24.88 23.96
C GLU A 188 -24.93 23.41 24.12
#